data_AF-A0A8T2SRL4-F1
#
_entry.id   AF-A0A8T2SRL4-F1
#
_cell.length_a   1.000
_cell.length_b   1.000
_cell.length_c   1.000
_cell.angle_alpha   90.00
_cell.angle_beta   90.00
_cell.angle_gamma   90.00
#
_symmetry.space_group_name_H-M   'P 1'
#
loop_
_entity.id
_entity.type
_entity.pdbx_description
1 polymer ?
#
loop_
_entity_poly.entity_id
_entity_poly.type
_entity_poly.pdbx_seq_one_letter_code
_entity_poly.pdbx_strand_id
1 'polypeptide(L)'
;MAGLTSSTMSNVTLTSCNSDEEAQCRNIELAFHLKLGAIVAILFAGAIGVALPLVGKKLSAFRTDGPYFAVAKAFAAGVILATGFVHMLPDAMEALTDGCLPDYPWKQFPFSGCIAMIAALGTLMIDVIGTEYYERKHAKETASHEWVDVPSLNEAHSDGHIDAEHIHVVGMRAHAVSHTHSHSNGGSCSSIETLHKHEAHTHVHSNPISDDTTAHIRHMVVSQVLELGVVTHSIIIGVSLGVSQSPCTIRPLSAALAFHQFFEGFALGGCNSQAGFKSFSTVAMTMCFTLTTPLGIGMGTGIASGYNSNSPGALIVEGIFDSISAGILIYMALVDLIAADFLSKRMCCNRVLQVLSYVSLFFGAAAMSTLAVWA
;
A
#
# COMPACT_ATOMS: atom_id res chain seq x y z
N MET A 1 -31.74 58.00 25.64
CA MET A 1 -31.11 58.01 24.29
C MET A 1 -30.28 56.76 24.19
N ALA A 2 -30.75 55.83 23.37
CA ALA A 2 -30.26 54.46 23.26
C ALA A 2 -29.19 54.34 22.17
N GLY A 3 -28.29 53.37 22.34
CA GLY A 3 -27.82 52.52 21.23
C GLY A 3 -26.50 52.89 20.55
N LEU A 4 -25.39 52.45 21.15
CA LEU A 4 -24.17 52.07 20.43
C LEU A 4 -24.39 50.67 19.81
N THR A 5 -24.58 50.58 18.51
CA THR A 5 -24.34 49.33 17.75
C THR A 5 -23.86 49.67 16.34
N SER A 6 -22.53 49.63 16.17
CA SER A 6 -21.88 49.47 14.87
C SER A 6 -22.09 48.02 14.43
N SER A 7 -22.99 47.80 13.47
CA SER A 7 -23.18 46.52 12.80
C SER A 7 -22.85 46.72 11.32
N THR A 8 -21.56 46.83 11.01
CA THR A 8 -21.07 46.51 9.67
C THR A 8 -21.33 45.03 9.45
N MET A 9 -22.45 44.72 8.79
CA MET A 9 -22.66 43.42 8.17
C MET A 9 -21.52 43.22 7.17
N SER A 10 -20.58 42.35 7.53
CA SER A 10 -19.61 41.80 6.59
C SER A 10 -20.40 41.11 5.48
N ASN A 11 -20.41 41.73 4.29
CA ASN A 11 -20.63 41.03 3.03
C ASN A 11 -19.53 39.97 2.90
N VAL A 12 -19.74 38.81 3.52
CA VAL A 12 -19.02 37.60 3.17
C VAL A 12 -19.49 37.29 1.75
N THR A 13 -18.63 37.58 0.79
CA THR A 13 -18.75 37.11 -0.58
C THR A 13 -18.95 35.60 -0.52
N LEU A 14 -20.19 35.15 -0.73
CA LEU A 14 -20.48 33.83 -1.30
C LEU A 14 -19.80 33.83 -2.67
N THR A 15 -18.51 33.52 -2.69
CA THR A 15 -17.79 33.15 -3.90
C THR A 15 -18.62 32.05 -4.55
N SER A 16 -19.06 32.30 -5.78
CA SER A 16 -19.94 31.40 -6.52
C SER A 16 -19.44 29.97 -6.43
N CYS A 17 -20.14 29.11 -5.68
CA CYS A 17 -19.96 27.65 -5.68
C CYS A 17 -20.42 26.99 -7.00
N ASN A 18 -20.66 27.79 -8.03
CA ASN A 18 -20.77 27.34 -9.41
C ASN A 18 -19.48 27.77 -10.12
N SER A 19 -18.60 26.81 -10.39
CA SER A 19 -17.43 27.00 -11.23
C SER A 19 -17.87 27.17 -12.69
N ASP A 20 -17.56 28.33 -13.26
CA ASP A 20 -17.83 28.65 -14.67
C ASP A 20 -16.97 27.81 -15.65
N GLU A 21 -15.97 27.08 -15.15
CA GLU A 21 -15.05 26.24 -15.95
C GLU A 21 -15.68 24.93 -16.45
N GLU A 22 -16.69 24.38 -15.76
CA GLU A 22 -17.40 23.18 -16.24
C GLU A 22 -18.27 23.45 -17.48
N ALA A 23 -18.67 24.71 -17.71
CA ALA A 23 -19.64 25.04 -18.74
C ALA A 23 -19.12 24.81 -20.18
N GLN A 24 -17.81 24.95 -20.42
CA GLN A 24 -17.22 24.81 -21.75
C GLN A 24 -16.98 23.36 -22.19
N CYS A 25 -16.92 22.40 -21.26
CA CYS A 25 -16.71 20.98 -21.58
C CYS A 25 -17.80 20.05 -21.01
N ARG A 26 -19.04 20.52 -20.84
CA ARG A 26 -20.13 19.67 -20.36
C ARG A 26 -20.81 18.93 -21.52
N ASN A 27 -20.65 17.62 -21.57
CA ASN A 27 -21.39 16.77 -22.52
C ASN A 27 -21.75 15.43 -21.84
N ILE A 28 -23.01 15.32 -21.44
CA ILE A 28 -23.53 14.22 -20.61
C ILE A 28 -23.53 12.89 -21.38
N GLU A 29 -23.91 12.90 -22.66
CA GLU A 29 -23.96 11.69 -23.50
C GLU A 29 -22.56 11.12 -23.71
N LEU A 30 -21.60 11.99 -24.08
CA LEU A 30 -20.21 11.59 -24.24
C LEU A 30 -19.57 11.18 -22.90
N ALA A 31 -19.88 11.89 -21.82
CA ALA A 31 -19.42 11.54 -20.47
C ALA A 31 -19.91 10.15 -20.06
N PHE A 32 -21.17 9.81 -20.32
CA PHE A 32 -21.72 8.49 -20.03
C PHE A 32 -20.99 7.37 -20.80
N HIS A 33 -20.75 7.55 -22.10
CA HIS A 33 -19.98 6.59 -22.88
C HIS A 33 -18.53 6.43 -22.38
N LEU A 34 -17.90 7.53 -21.98
CA LEU A 34 -16.55 7.51 -21.41
C LEU A 34 -16.52 6.81 -20.05
N LYS A 35 -17.53 6.98 -19.18
CA LYS A 35 -17.65 6.25 -17.91
C LYS A 35 -17.76 4.74 -18.13
N LEU A 36 -18.57 4.32 -19.11
CA LEU A 36 -18.69 2.90 -19.46
C LEU A 36 -17.37 2.34 -19.99
N GLY A 37 -16.68 3.10 -20.85
CA GLY A 37 -15.33 2.77 -21.31
C GLY A 37 -14.33 2.66 -20.16
N ALA A 38 -14.38 3.60 -19.21
CA ALA A 38 -13.53 3.63 -18.02
C ALA A 38 -13.74 2.39 -17.14
N ILE A 39 -15.01 2.00 -16.88
CA ILE A 39 -15.35 0.79 -16.13
C ILE A 39 -14.67 -0.45 -16.76
N VAL A 40 -14.81 -0.63 -18.08
CA VAL A 40 -14.23 -1.78 -18.77
C VAL A 40 -12.70 -1.72 -18.73
N ALA A 41 -12.10 -0.55 -18.99
CA ALA A 41 -10.66 -0.37 -19.00
C ALA A 41 -10.02 -0.63 -17.63
N ILE A 42 -10.57 -0.06 -16.56
CA ILE A 42 -10.07 -0.19 -15.17
C ILE A 42 -10.24 -1.63 -14.69
N LEU A 43 -11.40 -2.25 -14.94
CA LEU A 43 -11.64 -3.65 -14.56
C LEU A 43 -10.64 -4.58 -15.24
N PHE A 44 -10.42 -4.41 -16.55
CA PHE A 44 -9.49 -5.24 -17.30
C PHE A 44 -8.03 -5.00 -16.90
N ALA A 45 -7.64 -3.74 -16.71
CA ALA A 45 -6.31 -3.36 -16.24
C ALA A 45 -6.02 -3.94 -14.85
N GLY A 46 -6.95 -3.80 -13.90
CA GLY A 46 -6.82 -4.36 -12.55
C GLY A 46 -6.78 -5.89 -12.57
N ALA A 47 -7.63 -6.55 -13.36
CA ALA A 47 -7.65 -8.01 -13.48
C ALA A 47 -6.35 -8.56 -14.06
N ILE A 48 -5.80 -7.93 -15.11
CA ILE A 48 -4.50 -8.31 -15.66
C ILE A 48 -3.40 -8.05 -14.64
N GLY A 49 -3.42 -6.89 -13.97
CA GLY A 49 -2.46 -6.52 -12.94
C GLY A 49 -2.32 -7.61 -11.88
N VAL A 50 -3.44 -8.05 -11.30
CA VAL A 50 -3.45 -9.12 -10.29
C VAL A 50 -3.10 -10.49 -10.88
N ALA A 51 -3.58 -10.81 -12.07
CA ALA A 51 -3.36 -12.13 -12.69
C ALA A 51 -1.88 -12.37 -13.05
N LEU A 52 -1.14 -11.33 -13.47
CA LEU A 52 0.25 -11.48 -13.93
C LEU A 52 1.17 -12.13 -12.89
N PRO A 53 1.28 -11.62 -11.64
CA PRO A 53 2.06 -12.28 -10.58
C PRO A 53 1.55 -13.66 -10.17
N LEU A 54 0.23 -13.91 -10.25
CA LEU A 54 -0.38 -15.18 -9.87
C LEU A 54 -0.10 -16.29 -10.90
N VAL A 55 -0.21 -15.96 -12.19
CA VAL A 55 0.09 -16.86 -13.31
C VAL A 55 1.60 -17.04 -13.48
N GLY A 56 2.40 -16.04 -13.09
CA GLY A 56 3.86 -16.09 -13.09
C GLY A 56 4.48 -17.29 -12.37
N LYS A 57 3.78 -17.88 -11.38
CA LYS A 57 4.19 -19.17 -10.77
C LYS A 57 4.31 -20.32 -11.78
N LYS A 58 3.58 -20.28 -12.90
CA LYS A 58 3.56 -21.33 -13.94
C LYS A 58 4.45 -21.03 -15.15
N LEU A 59 4.80 -19.77 -15.40
CA LEU A 59 5.59 -19.35 -16.57
C LEU A 59 7.04 -19.02 -16.16
N SER A 60 8.02 -19.65 -16.80
CA SER A 60 9.45 -19.51 -16.45
C SER A 60 9.98 -18.07 -16.53
N ALA A 61 9.41 -17.25 -17.41
CA ALA A 61 9.79 -15.84 -17.58
C ALA A 61 9.32 -14.91 -16.45
N PHE A 62 8.26 -15.29 -15.73
CA PHE A 62 7.64 -14.50 -14.64
C PHE A 62 7.70 -15.23 -13.28
N ARG A 63 8.70 -16.10 -13.10
CA ARG A 63 8.98 -16.66 -11.77
C ARG A 63 9.07 -15.51 -10.78
N THR A 64 8.32 -15.60 -9.68
CA THR A 64 8.30 -14.64 -8.57
C THR A 64 9.71 -14.39 -8.00
N ASP A 65 10.63 -15.34 -8.22
CA ASP A 65 12.03 -15.26 -7.80
C ASP A 65 12.98 -14.81 -8.93
N GLY A 66 12.45 -14.29 -10.04
CA GLY A 66 13.22 -13.80 -11.19
C GLY A 66 13.61 -12.32 -11.09
N PRO A 67 14.72 -11.88 -11.72
CA PRO A 67 15.17 -10.49 -11.66
C PRO A 67 14.15 -9.51 -12.27
N TYR A 68 13.44 -9.92 -13.33
CA TYR A 68 12.40 -9.11 -13.97
C TYR A 68 11.23 -8.80 -13.03
N PHE A 69 10.81 -9.78 -12.21
CA PHE A 69 9.74 -9.58 -11.24
C PHE A 69 10.14 -8.58 -10.17
N ALA A 70 11.39 -8.63 -9.69
CA ALA A 70 11.91 -7.66 -8.72
C ALA A 70 11.93 -6.23 -9.28
N VAL A 71 12.37 -6.06 -10.52
CA VAL A 71 12.38 -4.74 -11.20
C VAL A 71 10.96 -4.21 -11.43
N ALA A 72 10.04 -5.07 -11.83
CA ALA A 72 8.63 -4.72 -12.01
C ALA A 72 7.94 -4.38 -10.68
N LYS A 73 8.28 -5.08 -9.59
CA LYS A 73 7.77 -4.79 -8.25
C LYS A 73 8.31 -3.45 -7.72
N ALA A 74 9.58 -3.15 -7.97
CA ALA A 74 10.15 -1.84 -7.68
C ALA A 74 9.45 -0.71 -8.48
N PHE A 75 9.18 -0.93 -9.77
CA PHE A 75 8.41 0.02 -10.58
C PHE A 75 7.02 0.28 -9.97
N ALA A 76 6.28 -0.79 -9.65
CA ALA A 76 4.95 -0.71 -9.06
C ALA A 76 4.96 0.03 -7.71
N ALA A 77 5.96 -0.22 -6.86
CA ALA A 77 6.13 0.50 -5.60
C ALA A 77 6.33 2.01 -5.81
N GLY A 78 7.04 2.40 -6.86
CA GLY A 78 7.23 3.80 -7.24
C GLY A 78 5.92 4.44 -7.71
N VAL A 79 5.13 3.72 -8.52
CA VAL A 79 3.79 4.16 -8.95
C VAL A 79 2.89 4.39 -7.74
N ILE A 80 2.79 3.44 -6.81
CA ILE A 80 1.94 3.55 -5.61
C ILE A 80 2.38 4.70 -4.70
N LEU A 81 3.69 4.87 -4.51
CA LEU A 81 4.23 5.99 -3.74
C LEU A 81 3.82 7.34 -4.35
N ALA A 82 3.93 7.48 -5.67
CA ALA A 82 3.52 8.68 -6.38
C ALA A 82 1.99 8.87 -6.37
N THR A 83 1.18 7.80 -6.44
CA THR A 83 -0.28 7.89 -6.26
C THR A 83 -0.62 8.53 -4.92
N GLY A 84 0.02 8.09 -3.83
CA GLY A 84 -0.21 8.66 -2.50
C GLY A 84 0.17 10.14 -2.39
N PHE A 85 1.35 10.52 -2.89
CA PHE A 85 1.89 11.88 -2.72
C PHE A 85 1.43 12.91 -3.75
N VAL A 86 1.19 12.50 -5.00
CA VAL A 86 1.01 13.41 -6.14
C VAL A 86 -0.43 13.46 -6.60
N HIS A 87 -1.23 12.42 -6.33
CA HIS A 87 -2.64 12.38 -6.69
C HIS A 87 -3.51 12.52 -5.44
N MET A 88 -3.45 11.55 -4.54
CA MET A 88 -4.40 11.46 -3.43
C MET A 88 -4.26 12.56 -2.38
N LEU A 89 -3.03 12.83 -1.96
CA LEU A 89 -2.81 13.87 -0.95
C LEU A 89 -3.19 15.27 -1.48
N PRO A 90 -2.79 15.69 -2.70
CA PRO A 90 -3.24 16.94 -3.30
C PRO A 90 -4.75 17.04 -3.48
N ASP A 91 -5.42 16.00 -3.99
CA ASP A 91 -6.88 15.99 -4.17
C ASP A 91 -7.59 16.20 -2.81
N ALA A 92 -7.09 15.55 -1.76
CA ALA A 92 -7.59 15.76 -0.41
C ALA A 92 -7.35 17.20 0.11
N MET A 93 -6.24 17.83 -0.27
CA MET A 93 -5.97 19.23 0.08
C MET A 93 -6.93 20.16 -0.64
N GLU A 94 -7.17 19.94 -1.93
CA GLU A 94 -8.09 20.73 -2.74
C GLU A 94 -9.52 20.65 -2.18
N ALA A 95 -10.00 19.43 -1.90
CA ALA A 95 -11.32 19.22 -1.30
C ALA A 95 -11.47 19.92 0.06
N LEU A 96 -10.46 19.85 0.94
CA LEU A 96 -10.52 20.49 2.26
C LEU A 96 -10.24 21.99 2.25
N THR A 97 -9.65 22.55 1.20
CA THR A 97 -9.34 23.99 1.11
C THR A 97 -10.20 24.74 0.09
N ASP A 98 -11.20 24.06 -0.46
CA ASP A 98 -12.11 24.59 -1.47
C ASP A 98 -12.82 25.89 -1.05
N GLY A 99 -13.16 26.71 -2.04
CA GLY A 99 -13.85 27.99 -1.86
C GLY A 99 -15.24 27.88 -1.20
N CYS A 100 -15.88 26.71 -1.26
CA CYS A 100 -17.17 26.43 -0.65
C CYS A 100 -17.10 26.08 0.85
N LEU A 101 -15.89 25.93 1.41
CA LEU A 101 -15.67 25.73 2.83
C LEU A 101 -15.34 27.05 3.56
N PRO A 102 -15.76 27.21 4.82
CA PRO A 102 -15.42 28.39 5.61
C PRO A 102 -13.91 28.44 5.86
N ASP A 103 -13.33 29.64 5.81
CA ASP A 103 -11.88 29.86 5.99
C ASP A 103 -11.35 29.29 7.31
N TYR A 104 -12.17 29.30 8.37
CA TYR A 104 -11.89 28.62 9.63
C TYR A 104 -12.81 27.39 9.81
N PRO A 105 -12.27 26.21 10.20
CA PRO A 105 -10.87 25.92 10.48
C PRO A 105 -10.06 25.52 9.23
N TRP A 106 -10.73 25.19 8.13
CA TRP A 106 -10.19 24.36 7.05
C TRP A 106 -9.00 24.94 6.28
N LYS A 107 -8.95 26.26 6.06
CA LYS A 107 -7.84 26.90 5.34
C LYS A 107 -6.67 27.32 6.25
N GLN A 108 -6.84 27.26 7.57
CA GLN A 108 -5.81 27.70 8.53
C GLN A 108 -4.82 26.59 8.92
N PHE A 109 -5.18 25.33 8.72
CA PHE A 109 -4.37 24.19 9.10
C PHE A 109 -4.43 23.11 8.02
N PRO A 110 -3.30 22.47 7.65
CA PRO A 110 -3.27 21.40 6.65
C PRO A 110 -3.86 20.10 7.23
N PHE A 111 -5.18 20.06 7.36
CA PHE A 111 -5.91 18.91 7.91
C PHE A 111 -5.63 17.64 7.11
N SER A 112 -5.53 17.75 5.79
CA SER A 112 -5.24 16.62 4.91
C SER A 112 -3.92 15.93 5.27
N GLY A 113 -2.83 16.69 5.36
CA GLY A 113 -1.53 16.17 5.77
C GLY A 113 -1.51 15.60 7.19
N CYS A 114 -2.22 16.23 8.12
CA CYS A 114 -2.34 15.74 9.49
C CYS A 114 -3.08 14.38 9.55
N ILE A 115 -4.20 14.27 8.85
CA ILE A 115 -4.99 13.03 8.77
C ILE A 115 -4.18 11.93 8.08
N ALA A 116 -3.49 12.24 6.97
CA ALA A 116 -2.63 11.29 6.28
C ALA A 116 -1.49 10.78 7.18
N MET A 117 -0.86 11.66 7.96
CA MET A 117 0.17 11.27 8.92
C MET A 117 -0.40 10.37 10.02
N ILE A 118 -1.55 10.70 10.60
CA ILE A 118 -2.21 9.88 11.62
C ILE A 118 -2.59 8.51 11.04
N ALA A 119 -3.10 8.47 9.81
CA ALA A 119 -3.42 7.23 9.12
C ALA A 119 -2.17 6.37 8.92
N ALA A 120 -1.07 6.92 8.43
CA ALA A 120 0.19 6.20 8.26
C ALA A 120 0.74 5.63 9.59
N LEU A 121 0.70 6.41 10.68
CA LEU A 121 1.08 5.95 12.02
C LEU A 121 0.12 4.88 12.56
N GLY A 122 -1.18 5.01 12.27
CA GLY A 122 -2.18 4.00 12.59
C GLY A 122 -1.92 2.68 11.85
N THR A 123 -1.59 2.76 10.56
CA THR A 123 -1.20 1.60 9.74
C THR A 123 0.03 0.92 10.31
N LEU A 124 1.06 1.69 10.65
CA LEU A 124 2.26 1.18 11.34
C LEU A 124 1.91 0.44 12.64
N MET A 125 1.05 1.03 13.47
CA MET A 125 0.65 0.41 14.73
C MET A 125 -0.11 -0.90 14.50
N ILE A 126 -1.00 -0.95 13.51
CA ILE A 126 -1.73 -2.17 13.12
C ILE A 126 -0.75 -3.24 12.62
N ASP A 127 0.21 -2.86 11.79
CA ASP A 127 1.21 -3.78 11.24
C ASP A 127 2.11 -4.38 12.34
N VAL A 128 2.58 -3.56 13.28
CA VAL A 128 3.38 -3.99 14.44
C VAL A 128 2.58 -4.91 15.37
N ILE A 129 1.40 -4.46 15.82
CA ILE A 129 0.56 -5.23 16.76
C ILE A 129 0.09 -6.53 16.09
N GLY A 130 -0.29 -6.46 14.81
CA GLY A 130 -0.70 -7.62 14.03
C GLY A 130 0.43 -8.64 13.98
N THR A 131 1.63 -8.23 13.57
CA THR A 131 2.81 -9.10 13.53
C THR A 131 3.09 -9.74 14.89
N GLU A 132 3.13 -8.95 15.96
CA GLU A 132 3.41 -9.45 17.32
C GLU A 132 2.33 -10.41 17.85
N TYR A 133 1.04 -10.09 17.65
CA TYR A 133 -0.06 -10.94 18.09
C TYR A 133 -0.01 -12.32 17.43
N TYR A 134 0.26 -12.35 16.13
CA TYR A 134 0.38 -13.60 15.38
C TYR A 134 1.61 -14.42 15.78
N GLU A 135 2.77 -13.78 15.97
CA GLU A 135 3.97 -14.43 16.48
C GLU A 135 3.71 -15.10 17.85
N ARG A 136 3.06 -14.39 18.77
CA ARG A 136 2.73 -14.90 20.11
C ARG A 136 1.72 -16.05 20.06
N LYS A 137 0.73 -16.00 19.17
CA LYS A 137 -0.27 -17.06 19.02
C LYS A 137 0.38 -18.34 18.47
N HIS A 138 1.23 -18.22 17.46
CA HIS A 138 1.95 -19.37 16.91
C HIS A 138 2.97 -19.94 17.88
N ALA A 139 3.70 -19.11 18.62
CA ALA A 139 4.62 -19.60 19.65
C ALA A 139 3.88 -20.47 20.70
N LYS A 140 2.65 -20.10 21.06
CA LYS A 140 1.81 -20.91 21.95
C LYS A 140 1.28 -22.19 21.31
N GLU A 141 0.87 -22.15 20.04
CA GLU A 141 0.39 -23.34 19.31
C GLU A 141 1.53 -24.36 19.10
N THR A 142 2.72 -23.91 18.70
CA THR A 142 3.92 -24.76 18.59
C THR A 142 4.33 -25.32 19.95
N ALA A 143 4.33 -24.50 21.02
CA ALA A 143 4.62 -24.98 22.36
C ALA A 143 3.57 -26.00 22.85
N SER A 144 2.30 -25.85 22.49
CA SER A 144 1.23 -26.80 22.88
C SER A 144 1.30 -28.15 22.17
N HIS A 145 1.90 -28.21 20.97
CA HIS A 145 2.14 -29.46 20.24
C HIS A 145 3.38 -30.22 20.73
N GLU A 146 4.24 -29.60 21.54
CA GLU A 146 5.44 -30.20 22.13
C GLU A 146 5.16 -30.91 23.48
N TRP A 147 3.94 -30.84 24.01
CA TRP A 147 3.54 -31.47 25.29
C TRP A 147 3.03 -32.92 25.19
N VAL A 148 3.22 -33.59 24.05
CA VAL A 148 2.99 -35.04 23.96
C VAL A 148 4.33 -35.71 23.63
N ASP A 149 4.80 -36.49 24.60
CA ASP A 149 6.04 -37.29 24.66
C ASP A 149 7.33 -36.59 25.10
N VAL A 150 7.63 -36.62 26.41
CA VAL A 150 8.72 -37.41 27.06
C VAL A 150 8.78 -37.09 28.58
N PRO A 151 9.07 -38.06 29.49
CA PRO A 151 8.99 -37.87 30.94
C PRO A 151 10.11 -37.00 31.53
N SER A 152 9.74 -36.24 32.57
CA SER A 152 10.55 -35.46 33.52
C SER A 152 11.96 -36.00 33.79
N LEU A 153 12.98 -35.11 33.76
CA LEU A 153 14.11 -35.11 34.70
C LEU A 153 14.81 -33.73 34.78
N ASN A 154 14.76 -33.17 35.99
CA ASN A 154 15.68 -32.28 36.71
C ASN A 154 15.90 -30.79 36.33
N GLU A 155 15.72 -29.99 37.38
CA GLU A 155 16.08 -28.58 37.58
C GLU A 155 17.60 -28.32 37.49
N ALA A 156 17.98 -27.16 36.93
CA ALA A 156 19.18 -26.42 37.36
C ALA A 156 19.02 -24.92 37.04
N HIS A 157 19.11 -24.10 38.10
CA HIS A 157 19.27 -22.64 38.07
C HIS A 157 20.65 -22.24 37.50
N SER A 158 20.74 -21.07 36.82
CA SER A 158 21.68 -19.97 37.13
C SER A 158 21.75 -18.90 36.02
N ASP A 159 21.43 -17.67 36.43
CA ASP A 159 22.03 -16.35 36.15
C ASP A 159 22.12 -15.75 34.73
N GLY A 160 21.26 -14.76 34.50
CA GLY A 160 21.64 -13.35 34.53
C GLY A 160 22.61 -12.80 33.46
N HIS A 161 22.05 -12.20 32.39
CA HIS A 161 22.72 -11.08 31.73
C HIS A 161 21.72 -10.04 31.20
N ILE A 162 22.04 -8.77 31.43
CA ILE A 162 21.25 -7.56 31.17
C ILE A 162 21.53 -7.08 29.75
N ASP A 163 20.44 -6.88 29.02
CA ASP A 163 20.16 -5.96 27.90
C ASP A 163 21.34 -5.39 27.10
N ALA A 164 21.49 -5.88 25.86
CA ALA A 164 22.01 -5.09 24.76
C ALA A 164 20.82 -4.56 23.96
N GLU A 165 20.65 -3.24 24.00
CA GLU A 165 19.62 -2.47 23.32
C GLU A 165 19.60 -2.78 21.81
N HIS A 166 18.64 -3.60 21.40
CA HIS A 166 18.36 -3.87 20.00
C HIS A 166 17.65 -2.66 19.37
N ILE A 167 18.30 -2.00 18.40
CA ILE A 167 17.62 -1.01 17.55
C ILE A 167 16.59 -1.77 16.70
N HIS A 168 15.33 -1.71 17.11
CA HIS A 168 14.18 -2.28 16.43
C HIS A 168 13.77 -1.34 15.29
N VAL A 169 14.34 -1.56 14.09
CA VAL A 169 13.70 -1.05 12.87
C VAL A 169 12.63 -2.06 12.46
N VAL A 170 11.40 -1.57 12.50
CA VAL A 170 10.15 -2.31 12.36
C VAL A 170 10.20 -3.34 11.23
N GLY A 171 9.98 -4.62 11.58
CA GLY A 171 9.58 -5.66 10.62
C GLY A 171 10.68 -6.51 9.97
N MET A 172 11.98 -6.28 10.19
CA MET A 172 13.03 -7.10 9.56
C MET A 172 14.17 -7.48 10.51
N ARG A 173 14.32 -8.79 10.76
CA ARG A 173 15.47 -9.37 11.47
C ARG A 173 16.70 -9.33 10.56
N ALA A 174 17.40 -8.20 10.54
CA ALA A 174 18.74 -8.14 9.96
C ALA A 174 19.69 -8.91 10.89
N HIS A 175 20.08 -10.13 10.51
CA HIS A 175 21.17 -10.84 11.17
C HIS A 175 22.48 -10.07 10.96
N ALA A 176 22.85 -9.23 11.92
CA ALA A 176 24.21 -8.73 12.04
C ALA A 176 25.09 -9.88 12.55
N VAL A 177 26.07 -10.27 11.74
CA VAL A 177 27.18 -11.15 12.13
C VAL A 177 27.96 -10.44 13.24
N SER A 178 27.95 -11.02 14.44
CA SER A 178 28.93 -10.71 15.47
C SER A 178 30.29 -11.20 15.00
N HIS A 179 31.20 -10.28 14.73
CA HIS A 179 32.61 -10.58 14.51
C HIS A 179 33.28 -10.87 15.85
N THR A 180 33.54 -12.13 16.14
CA THR A 180 34.69 -12.53 16.96
C THR A 180 35.93 -12.58 16.06
N HIS A 181 37.04 -11.98 16.50
CA HIS A 181 38.26 -11.94 15.71
C HIS A 181 38.91 -13.33 15.60
N SER A 182 39.02 -13.84 14.37
CA SER A 182 40.04 -14.80 13.98
C SER A 182 40.51 -14.44 12.57
N HIS A 183 41.80 -14.17 12.40
CA HIS A 183 42.40 -13.83 11.12
C HIS A 183 42.64 -15.09 10.28
N SER A 184 42.11 -15.14 9.06
CA SER A 184 42.92 -15.06 7.83
C SER A 184 42.06 -15.25 6.57
N ASN A 185 42.42 -14.46 5.55
CA ASN A 185 41.90 -14.31 4.19
C ASN A 185 40.96 -15.38 3.60
N GLY A 186 39.84 -14.90 3.04
CA GLY A 186 39.08 -15.64 2.03
C GLY A 186 37.81 -14.92 1.59
N GLY A 187 37.90 -14.06 0.57
CA GLY A 187 36.72 -13.63 -0.18
C GLY A 187 36.36 -14.69 -1.23
N SER A 188 35.24 -15.39 -1.05
CA SER A 188 34.44 -15.94 -2.15
C SER A 188 33.17 -16.57 -1.58
N CYS A 189 32.02 -16.21 -2.16
CA CYS A 189 30.74 -16.83 -1.89
C CYS A 189 30.49 -17.85 -3.00
N SER A 190 30.71 -19.15 -2.76
CA SER A 190 29.94 -20.26 -3.35
C SER A 190 30.38 -21.66 -2.88
N SER A 191 29.38 -22.52 -2.75
CA SER A 191 29.35 -23.94 -3.15
C SER A 191 29.53 -25.05 -2.10
N ILE A 192 28.54 -25.95 -2.16
CA ILE A 192 28.45 -27.29 -1.58
C ILE A 192 29.53 -28.19 -2.22
N GLU A 193 30.35 -28.86 -1.41
CA GLU A 193 30.81 -30.24 -1.68
C GLU A 193 31.31 -30.93 -0.40
N THR A 194 30.95 -32.21 -0.27
CA THR A 194 31.16 -33.15 0.84
C THR A 194 32.59 -33.70 0.92
N LEU A 195 33.23 -33.69 2.10
CA LEU A 195 34.23 -34.71 2.48
C LEU A 195 34.44 -34.79 4.02
N HIS A 196 34.39 -36.02 4.56
CA HIS A 196 34.41 -36.42 5.97
C HIS A 196 35.70 -36.07 6.76
N LYS A 197 35.55 -35.76 8.08
CA LYS A 197 35.86 -36.65 9.24
C LYS A 197 36.28 -35.88 10.52
N HIS A 198 35.42 -35.85 11.55
CA HIS A 198 35.66 -36.36 12.93
C HIS A 198 34.58 -35.88 13.93
N GLU A 199 34.13 -36.82 14.77
CA GLU A 199 33.02 -36.78 15.72
C GLU A 199 33.15 -35.75 16.86
N ALA A 200 32.09 -34.96 17.05
CA ALA A 200 31.49 -34.64 18.35
C ALA A 200 30.05 -34.19 18.10
N HIS A 201 29.09 -35.05 18.44
CA HIS A 201 27.67 -34.85 18.17
C HIS A 201 27.02 -34.00 19.28
N THR A 202 26.64 -32.77 18.94
CA THR A 202 25.54 -32.03 19.60
C THR A 202 24.55 -31.60 18.52
N HIS A 203 23.52 -32.42 18.30
CA HIS A 203 22.42 -32.09 17.42
C HIS A 203 21.44 -31.17 18.16
N VAL A 204 21.73 -29.86 18.17
CA VAL A 204 20.67 -28.86 18.35
C VAL A 204 19.96 -28.76 17.01
N HIS A 205 18.80 -29.39 16.91
CA HIS A 205 17.87 -29.13 15.82
C HIS A 205 17.23 -27.75 16.04
N SER A 206 17.98 -26.69 15.75
CA SER A 206 17.36 -25.40 15.46
C SER A 206 16.73 -25.51 14.08
N ASN A 207 15.47 -25.95 14.07
CA ASN A 207 14.64 -25.96 12.87
C ASN A 207 14.64 -24.55 12.27
N PRO A 208 15.06 -24.34 11.00
CA PRO A 208 14.95 -23.04 10.33
C PRO A 208 13.50 -22.74 9.90
N ILE A 209 12.51 -23.44 10.47
CA ILE A 209 11.09 -23.40 10.10
C ILE A 209 10.39 -22.13 10.63
N SER A 210 11.05 -21.36 11.51
CA SER A 210 10.50 -20.15 12.13
C SER A 210 10.62 -18.86 11.30
N ASP A 211 11.47 -18.80 10.28
CA ASP A 211 11.68 -17.57 9.48
C ASP A 211 10.69 -17.48 8.29
N ASP A 212 10.42 -18.61 7.64
CA ASP A 212 9.52 -18.71 6.47
C ASP A 212 8.04 -18.53 6.87
N THR A 213 7.64 -19.10 8.01
CA THR A 213 6.25 -19.06 8.50
C THR A 213 5.85 -17.67 9.04
N THR A 214 6.76 -16.98 9.74
CA THR A 214 6.54 -15.61 10.25
C THR A 214 6.46 -14.59 9.11
N ALA A 215 7.34 -14.72 8.10
CA ALA A 215 7.24 -13.92 6.89
C ALA A 215 5.88 -14.11 6.20
N HIS A 216 5.39 -15.36 6.13
CA HIS A 216 4.13 -15.72 5.48
C HIS A 216 2.91 -15.08 6.15
N ILE A 217 2.88 -14.97 7.48
CA ILE A 217 1.76 -14.35 8.22
C ILE A 217 1.82 -12.82 8.16
N ARG A 218 3.02 -12.23 8.22
CA ARG A 218 3.21 -10.78 7.98
C ARG A 218 2.64 -10.39 6.62
N HIS A 219 2.93 -11.18 5.57
CA HIS A 219 2.36 -10.94 4.26
C HIS A 219 0.82 -11.04 4.22
N MET A 220 0.19 -11.82 5.11
CA MET A 220 -1.28 -11.85 5.21
C MET A 220 -1.84 -10.57 5.82
N VAL A 221 -1.26 -10.08 6.92
CA VAL A 221 -1.69 -8.85 7.59
C VAL A 221 -1.46 -7.65 6.68
N VAL A 222 -0.27 -7.54 6.11
CA VAL A 222 0.08 -6.53 5.10
C VAL A 222 -0.88 -6.57 3.93
N SER A 223 -1.20 -7.76 3.40
CA SER A 223 -2.14 -7.88 2.27
C SER A 223 -3.57 -7.48 2.63
N GLN A 224 -4.01 -7.69 3.88
CA GLN A 224 -5.34 -7.29 4.35
C GLN A 224 -5.43 -5.77 4.60
N VAL A 225 -4.38 -5.18 5.16
CA VAL A 225 -4.26 -3.73 5.35
C VAL A 225 -4.17 -3.01 4.01
N LEU A 226 -3.40 -3.57 3.06
CA LEU A 226 -3.33 -3.10 1.67
C LEU A 226 -4.71 -3.16 1.02
N GLU A 227 -5.44 -4.27 1.16
CA GLU A 227 -6.79 -4.41 0.61
C GLU A 227 -7.75 -3.37 1.20
N LEU A 228 -7.72 -3.12 2.51
CA LEU A 228 -8.58 -2.11 3.16
C LEU A 228 -8.26 -0.68 2.68
N GLY A 229 -6.98 -0.32 2.59
CA GLY A 229 -6.55 0.99 2.09
C GLY A 229 -6.93 1.22 0.63
N VAL A 230 -6.76 0.19 -0.20
CA VAL A 230 -7.09 0.24 -1.63
C VAL A 230 -8.60 0.24 -1.86
N VAL A 231 -9.40 -0.51 -1.09
CA VAL A 231 -10.87 -0.55 -1.24
C VAL A 231 -11.50 0.81 -0.93
N THR A 232 -11.09 1.45 0.16
CA THR A 232 -11.65 2.76 0.54
C THR A 232 -11.36 3.82 -0.51
N HIS A 233 -10.11 3.93 -0.96
CA HIS A 233 -9.66 4.78 -2.07
C HIS A 233 -10.42 4.52 -3.38
N SER A 234 -10.53 3.24 -3.76
CA SER A 234 -11.14 2.81 -5.02
C SER A 234 -12.63 3.16 -5.10
N ILE A 235 -13.34 3.17 -3.97
CA ILE A 235 -14.76 3.59 -3.93
C ILE A 235 -14.87 5.09 -4.19
N ILE A 236 -14.08 5.91 -3.49
CA ILE A 236 -14.21 7.37 -3.52
C ILE A 236 -13.87 7.89 -4.92
N ILE A 237 -12.71 7.49 -5.44
CA ILE A 237 -12.31 7.82 -6.81
C ILE A 237 -13.34 7.33 -7.82
N GLY A 238 -13.87 6.12 -7.64
CA GLY A 238 -14.92 5.59 -8.51
C GLY A 238 -16.16 6.48 -8.49
N VAL A 239 -16.63 6.87 -7.31
CA VAL A 239 -17.79 7.76 -7.15
C VAL A 239 -17.51 9.14 -7.76
N SER A 240 -16.36 9.75 -7.51
CA SER A 240 -15.99 11.07 -8.04
C SER A 240 -15.94 11.05 -9.58
N LEU A 241 -15.32 10.05 -10.20
CA LEU A 241 -15.36 9.86 -11.66
C LEU A 241 -16.80 9.62 -12.16
N GLY A 242 -17.57 8.80 -11.45
CA GLY A 242 -18.95 8.48 -11.79
C GLY A 242 -19.89 9.69 -11.75
N VAL A 243 -19.67 10.63 -10.84
CA VAL A 243 -20.43 11.87 -10.73
C VAL A 243 -20.06 12.87 -11.82
N SER A 244 -18.77 12.94 -12.21
CA SER A 244 -18.25 13.91 -13.19
C SER A 244 -19.06 13.93 -14.49
N GLN A 245 -19.40 15.11 -15.01
CA GLN A 245 -20.18 15.27 -16.26
C GLN A 245 -19.37 15.85 -17.41
N SER A 246 -18.06 16.02 -17.22
CA SER A 246 -17.13 16.63 -18.17
C SER A 246 -16.24 15.59 -18.83
N PRO A 247 -16.38 15.34 -20.15
CA PRO A 247 -15.46 14.47 -20.89
C PRO A 247 -13.99 14.87 -20.79
N CYS A 248 -13.69 16.16 -20.59
CA CYS A 248 -12.33 16.66 -20.42
C CYS A 248 -11.66 16.15 -19.15
N THR A 249 -12.44 15.94 -18.09
CA THR A 249 -11.96 15.42 -16.79
C THR A 249 -11.95 13.89 -16.82
N ILE A 250 -13.01 13.26 -17.35
CA ILE A 250 -13.13 11.79 -17.38
C ILE A 250 -12.05 11.12 -18.23
N ARG A 251 -11.66 11.71 -19.37
CA ARG A 251 -10.69 11.09 -20.29
C ARG A 251 -9.31 10.86 -19.66
N PRO A 252 -8.63 11.90 -19.16
CA PRO A 252 -7.31 11.71 -18.59
C PRO A 252 -7.37 11.01 -17.23
N LEU A 253 -8.40 11.28 -16.40
CA LEU A 253 -8.62 10.51 -15.16
C LEU A 253 -8.76 9.01 -15.48
N SER A 254 -9.60 8.62 -16.43
CA SER A 254 -9.76 7.20 -16.79
C SER A 254 -8.45 6.54 -17.21
N ALA A 255 -7.56 7.27 -17.91
CA ALA A 255 -6.26 6.74 -18.31
C ALA A 255 -5.32 6.60 -17.11
N ALA A 256 -5.27 7.61 -16.24
CA ALA A 256 -4.50 7.58 -15.00
C ALA A 256 -4.97 6.46 -14.06
N LEU A 257 -6.28 6.31 -13.87
CA LEU A 257 -6.91 5.25 -13.06
C LEU A 257 -6.57 3.87 -13.60
N ALA A 258 -6.71 3.64 -14.91
CA ALA A 258 -6.37 2.34 -15.49
C ALA A 258 -4.88 2.01 -15.32
N PHE A 259 -4.00 3.00 -15.43
CA PHE A 259 -2.56 2.81 -15.26
C PHE A 259 -2.19 2.46 -13.81
N HIS A 260 -2.63 3.23 -12.82
CA HIS A 260 -2.29 2.90 -11.43
C HIS A 260 -3.01 1.64 -10.95
N GLN A 261 -4.27 1.41 -11.34
CA GLN A 261 -5.02 0.21 -10.96
C GLN A 261 -4.31 -1.06 -11.46
N PHE A 262 -3.68 -1.01 -12.63
CA PHE A 262 -2.86 -2.13 -13.10
C PHE A 262 -1.70 -2.43 -12.14
N PHE A 263 -0.95 -1.40 -11.73
CA PHE A 263 0.24 -1.58 -10.87
C PHE A 263 -0.10 -1.86 -9.40
N GLU A 264 -1.20 -1.31 -8.90
CA GLU A 264 -1.78 -1.69 -7.61
C GLU A 264 -2.23 -3.15 -7.60
N GLY A 265 -2.90 -3.58 -8.68
CA GLY A 265 -3.26 -4.98 -8.89
C GLY A 265 -2.03 -5.88 -8.96
N PHE A 266 -0.97 -5.44 -9.65
CA PHE A 266 0.31 -6.15 -9.71
C PHE A 266 0.97 -6.29 -8.33
N ALA A 267 0.96 -5.25 -7.51
CA ALA A 267 1.47 -5.31 -6.15
C ALA A 267 0.65 -6.30 -5.29
N LEU A 268 -0.68 -6.21 -5.33
CA LEU A 268 -1.60 -7.10 -4.60
C LEU A 268 -1.47 -8.57 -5.05
N GLY A 269 -1.40 -8.81 -6.36
CA GLY A 269 -1.15 -10.15 -6.92
C GLY A 269 0.20 -10.71 -6.50
N GLY A 270 1.24 -9.86 -6.43
CA GLY A 270 2.57 -10.23 -5.94
C GLY A 270 2.56 -10.62 -4.46
N CYS A 271 1.89 -9.84 -3.62
CA CYS A 271 1.68 -10.16 -2.21
C CYS A 271 0.89 -11.47 -2.05
N ASN A 272 -0.23 -11.63 -2.76
CA ASN A 272 -1.03 -12.85 -2.73
C ASN A 272 -0.26 -14.10 -3.18
N SER A 273 0.61 -13.96 -4.19
CA SER A 273 1.44 -15.05 -4.69
C SER A 273 2.46 -15.52 -3.65
N GLN A 274 3.03 -14.60 -2.87
CA GLN A 274 3.99 -14.88 -1.79
C GLN A 274 3.29 -15.36 -0.52
N ALA A 275 2.11 -14.81 -0.20
CA ALA A 275 1.32 -15.11 1.00
C ALA A 275 0.57 -16.45 0.96
N GLY A 276 0.82 -17.33 -0.02
CA GLY A 276 0.37 -18.73 -0.03
C GLY A 276 -1.11 -19.00 0.26
N PHE A 277 -2.00 -18.02 0.04
CA PHE A 277 -3.41 -18.12 0.41
C PHE A 277 -4.12 -19.29 -0.30
N LYS A 278 -5.17 -19.83 0.34
CA LYS A 278 -6.09 -20.76 -0.32
C LYS A 278 -6.72 -20.07 -1.54
N SER A 279 -6.91 -20.83 -2.62
CA SER A 279 -7.46 -20.33 -3.90
C SER A 279 -8.74 -19.49 -3.72
N PHE A 280 -9.62 -19.89 -2.80
CA PHE A 280 -10.85 -19.13 -2.49
C PHE A 280 -10.57 -17.72 -1.94
N SER A 281 -9.61 -17.58 -1.00
CA SER A 281 -9.24 -16.28 -0.42
C SER A 281 -8.58 -15.39 -1.46
N THR A 282 -7.66 -15.95 -2.27
CA THR A 282 -7.02 -15.21 -3.38
C THR A 282 -8.05 -14.72 -4.39
N VAL A 283 -9.02 -15.56 -4.76
CA VAL A 283 -10.10 -15.19 -5.67
C VAL A 283 -10.99 -14.12 -5.03
N ALA A 284 -11.37 -14.27 -3.76
CA ALA A 284 -12.19 -13.28 -3.06
C ALA A 284 -11.52 -11.91 -3.01
N MET A 285 -10.25 -11.83 -2.61
CA MET A 285 -9.49 -10.57 -2.55
C MET A 285 -9.33 -9.93 -3.93
N THR A 286 -9.07 -10.74 -4.96
CA THR A 286 -8.98 -10.26 -6.35
C THR A 286 -10.32 -9.70 -6.84
N MET A 287 -11.44 -10.36 -6.50
CA MET A 287 -12.77 -9.90 -6.87
C MET A 287 -13.14 -8.61 -6.13
N CYS A 288 -12.84 -8.52 -4.83
CA CYS A 288 -13.03 -7.28 -4.07
C CYS A 288 -12.25 -6.13 -4.71
N PHE A 289 -10.95 -6.30 -4.98
CA PHE A 289 -10.12 -5.27 -5.63
C PHE A 289 -10.66 -4.82 -6.99
N THR A 290 -10.97 -5.77 -7.89
CA THR A 290 -11.35 -5.45 -9.28
C THR A 290 -12.77 -4.92 -9.43
N LEU A 291 -13.71 -5.29 -8.56
CA LEU A 291 -15.10 -4.86 -8.64
C LEU A 291 -15.36 -3.54 -7.93
N THR A 292 -14.55 -3.18 -6.94
CA THR A 292 -14.78 -1.99 -6.11
C THR A 292 -14.82 -0.70 -6.93
N THR A 293 -13.82 -0.44 -7.80
CA THR A 293 -13.78 0.78 -8.61
C THR A 293 -14.93 0.85 -9.64
N PRO A 294 -15.22 -0.21 -10.42
CA PRO A 294 -16.41 -0.26 -11.28
C PRO A 294 -17.73 -0.02 -10.55
N LEU A 295 -17.90 -0.59 -9.36
CA LEU A 295 -19.07 -0.37 -8.53
C LEU A 295 -19.15 1.09 -8.07
N GLY A 296 -18.04 1.69 -7.66
CA GLY A 296 -17.93 3.12 -7.33
C GLY A 296 -18.37 4.01 -8.50
N ILE A 297 -17.88 3.75 -9.71
CA ILE A 297 -18.27 4.50 -10.92
C ILE A 297 -19.76 4.33 -11.23
N GLY A 298 -20.29 3.11 -11.11
CA GLY A 298 -21.71 2.83 -11.28
C GLY A 298 -22.57 3.56 -10.26
N MET A 299 -22.18 3.54 -8.98
CA MET A 299 -22.84 4.26 -7.89
C MET A 299 -22.80 5.77 -8.13
N GLY A 300 -21.63 6.34 -8.42
CA GLY A 300 -21.46 7.76 -8.75
C GLY A 300 -22.33 8.19 -9.93
N THR A 301 -22.38 7.37 -10.99
CA THR A 301 -23.25 7.60 -12.16
C THR A 301 -24.73 7.60 -11.78
N GLY A 302 -25.16 6.71 -10.88
CA GLY A 302 -26.54 6.61 -10.42
C GLY A 302 -26.99 7.78 -9.54
N ILE A 303 -26.08 8.33 -8.71
CA ILE A 303 -26.39 9.48 -7.83
C ILE A 303 -26.12 10.84 -8.49
N ALA A 304 -25.48 10.86 -9.67
CA ALA A 304 -25.00 12.07 -10.32
C ALA A 304 -26.07 13.15 -10.54
N SER A 305 -27.36 12.77 -10.66
CA SER A 305 -28.45 13.73 -10.86
C SER A 305 -28.86 14.51 -9.60
N GLY A 306 -28.52 14.00 -8.41
CA GLY A 306 -28.88 14.60 -7.12
C GLY A 306 -27.70 14.91 -6.21
N TYR A 307 -26.49 14.51 -6.61
CA TYR A 307 -25.26 14.75 -5.87
C TYR A 307 -24.68 16.12 -6.23
N ASN A 308 -24.31 16.91 -5.22
CA ASN A 308 -23.61 18.17 -5.40
C ASN A 308 -22.20 18.06 -4.80
N SER A 309 -21.20 17.92 -5.68
CA SER A 309 -19.77 17.84 -5.29
C SER A 309 -19.30 19.08 -4.55
N ASN A 310 -19.89 20.24 -4.82
CA ASN A 310 -19.52 21.51 -4.18
C ASN A 310 -20.22 21.72 -2.82
N SER A 311 -20.97 20.72 -2.33
CA SER A 311 -21.57 20.82 -1.01
C SER A 311 -20.49 20.70 0.08
N PRO A 312 -20.52 21.52 1.14
CA PRO A 312 -19.52 21.45 2.20
C PRO A 312 -19.36 20.05 2.82
N GLY A 313 -20.46 19.31 2.95
CA GLY A 313 -20.44 17.94 3.46
C GLY A 313 -19.74 16.96 2.52
N ALA A 314 -19.93 17.09 1.19
CA ALA A 314 -19.26 16.24 0.21
C ALA A 314 -17.74 16.46 0.25
N LEU A 315 -17.31 17.72 0.19
CA LEU A 315 -15.90 18.12 0.22
C LEU A 315 -15.18 17.67 1.49
N ILE A 316 -15.82 17.80 2.66
CA ILE A 316 -15.24 17.33 3.93
C ILE A 316 -15.08 15.81 3.93
N VAL A 317 -16.10 15.08 3.46
CA VAL A 317 -16.05 13.61 3.41
C VAL A 317 -14.96 13.15 2.44
N GLU A 318 -14.97 13.65 1.21
CA GLU A 318 -13.97 13.35 0.18
C GLU A 318 -12.55 13.62 0.70
N GLY A 319 -12.30 14.84 1.21
CA GLY A 319 -10.99 15.22 1.71
C GLY A 319 -10.51 14.41 2.92
N ILE A 320 -11.39 14.03 3.86
CA ILE A 320 -11.01 13.16 4.99
C ILE A 320 -10.62 11.78 4.50
N PHE A 321 -11.45 11.16 3.67
CA PHE A 321 -11.17 9.80 3.24
C PHE A 321 -9.96 9.73 2.30
N ASP A 322 -9.79 10.68 1.38
CA ASP A 322 -8.62 10.72 0.50
C ASP A 322 -7.33 10.94 1.29
N SER A 323 -7.38 11.75 2.36
CA SER A 323 -6.24 11.90 3.28
C SER A 323 -5.89 10.61 3.99
N ILE A 324 -6.89 9.86 4.50
CA ILE A 324 -6.67 8.56 5.14
C ILE A 324 -6.05 7.58 4.15
N SER A 325 -6.63 7.48 2.96
CA SER A 325 -6.14 6.61 1.89
C SER A 325 -4.73 6.98 1.45
N ALA A 326 -4.41 8.27 1.28
CA ALA A 326 -3.06 8.74 0.95
C ALA A 326 -2.05 8.30 2.02
N GLY A 327 -2.37 8.48 3.30
CA GLY A 327 -1.52 8.05 4.42
C GLY A 327 -1.24 6.54 4.40
N ILE A 328 -2.27 5.72 4.18
CA ILE A 328 -2.14 4.26 4.09
C ILE A 328 -1.25 3.89 2.89
N LEU A 329 -1.50 4.45 1.70
CA LEU A 329 -0.71 4.14 0.49
C LEU A 329 0.76 4.56 0.61
N ILE A 330 1.03 5.71 1.22
CA ILE A 330 2.39 6.17 1.48
C ILE A 330 3.13 5.19 2.40
N TYR A 331 2.49 4.76 3.50
CA TYR A 331 3.07 3.76 4.40
C TYR A 331 3.33 2.44 3.66
N MET A 332 2.32 1.93 2.95
CA MET A 332 2.42 0.68 2.17
C MET A 332 3.58 0.72 1.16
N ALA A 333 3.72 1.83 0.43
CA ALA A 333 4.79 1.94 -0.54
C ALA A 333 6.18 1.99 0.12
N LEU A 334 6.36 2.81 1.15
CA LEU A 334 7.67 3.01 1.79
C LEU A 334 8.11 1.80 2.62
N VAL A 335 7.22 1.27 3.46
CA VAL A 335 7.56 0.24 4.45
C VAL A 335 7.36 -1.16 3.85
N ASP A 336 6.18 -1.41 3.28
CA ASP A 336 5.77 -2.78 2.94
C ASP A 336 6.25 -3.23 1.56
N LEU A 337 6.51 -2.30 0.65
CA LEU A 337 7.04 -2.58 -0.68
C LEU A 337 8.53 -2.25 -0.77
N ILE A 338 8.92 -0.99 -0.53
CA ILE A 338 10.30 -0.56 -0.73
C ILE A 338 11.23 -1.14 0.34
N ALA A 339 10.97 -0.88 1.62
CA ALA A 339 11.88 -1.35 2.68
C ALA A 339 11.95 -2.89 2.69
N ALA A 340 10.80 -3.57 2.69
CA ALA A 340 10.74 -5.04 2.71
C ALA A 340 11.51 -5.71 1.55
N ASP A 341 11.40 -5.18 0.33
CA ASP A 341 12.06 -5.79 -0.84
C ASP A 341 13.53 -5.37 -0.99
N PHE A 342 13.85 -4.10 -0.76
CA PHE A 342 15.20 -3.58 -0.99
C PHE A 342 16.19 -3.94 0.11
N LEU A 343 15.72 -4.19 1.33
CA LEU A 343 16.56 -4.69 2.42
C LEU A 343 16.70 -6.22 2.40
N SER A 344 16.09 -6.92 1.45
CA SER A 344 16.20 -8.38 1.34
C SER A 344 17.61 -8.83 0.92
N LYS A 345 18.07 -9.98 1.45
CA LYS A 345 19.39 -10.59 1.10
C LYS A 345 19.60 -10.75 -0.41
N ARG A 346 18.52 -10.92 -1.17
CA ARG A 346 18.53 -11.12 -2.62
C ARG A 346 19.07 -9.92 -3.38
N MET A 347 18.73 -8.69 -2.97
CA MET A 347 19.17 -7.47 -3.64
C MET A 347 20.60 -7.09 -3.24
N CYS A 348 21.02 -7.42 -2.01
CA CYS A 348 22.36 -7.17 -1.51
C CYS A 348 23.45 -7.95 -2.28
N CYS A 349 23.17 -9.19 -2.68
CA CYS A 349 24.16 -10.03 -3.37
C CYS A 349 24.31 -9.74 -4.87
N ASN A 350 23.40 -8.98 -5.49
CA ASN A 350 23.46 -8.62 -6.92
C ASN A 350 23.32 -7.11 -7.13
N ARG A 351 24.46 -6.42 -7.18
CA ARG A 351 24.51 -4.94 -7.34
C ARG A 351 23.86 -4.44 -8.62
N VAL A 352 23.90 -5.21 -9.72
CA VAL A 352 23.25 -4.82 -10.98
C VAL A 352 21.73 -4.82 -10.82
N LEU A 353 21.18 -5.86 -10.21
CA LEU A 353 19.75 -5.96 -9.94
C LEU A 353 19.30 -4.86 -8.99
N GLN A 354 20.08 -4.57 -7.94
CA GLN A 354 19.77 -3.52 -6.98
C GLN A 354 19.72 -2.13 -7.65
N VAL A 355 20.72 -1.78 -8.46
CA VAL A 355 20.74 -0.51 -9.18
C VAL A 355 19.59 -0.42 -10.18
N LEU A 356 19.31 -1.50 -10.92
CA LEU A 356 18.19 -1.53 -11.86
C LEU A 356 16.84 -1.37 -11.15
N SER A 357 16.65 -1.99 -9.99
CA SER A 357 15.45 -1.81 -9.17
C SER A 357 15.30 -0.38 -8.66
N TYR A 358 16.38 0.30 -8.22
CA TYR A 358 16.32 1.72 -7.84
C TYR A 358 15.93 2.61 -9.02
N VAL A 359 16.56 2.42 -10.19
CA VAL A 359 16.21 3.19 -11.39
C VAL A 359 14.74 2.95 -11.77
N SER A 360 14.30 1.70 -11.72
CA SER A 360 12.90 1.32 -11.99
C SER A 360 11.91 1.95 -11.01
N LEU A 361 12.27 2.02 -9.72
CA LEU A 361 11.48 2.68 -8.67
C LEU A 361 11.26 4.16 -8.99
N PHE A 362 12.33 4.91 -9.27
CA PHE A 362 12.22 6.32 -9.63
C PHE A 362 11.47 6.52 -10.95
N PHE A 363 11.66 5.63 -11.91
CA PHE A 363 10.95 5.68 -13.18
C PHE A 363 9.44 5.44 -13.00
N GLY A 364 9.02 4.52 -12.13
CA GLY A 364 7.62 4.31 -11.77
C GLY A 364 6.99 5.54 -11.11
N ALA A 365 7.68 6.14 -10.15
CA ALA A 365 7.23 7.37 -9.52
C ALA A 365 7.09 8.51 -10.55
N ALA A 366 8.09 8.72 -11.39
CA ALA A 366 8.06 9.73 -12.44
C ALA A 366 6.92 9.49 -13.44
N ALA A 367 6.68 8.24 -13.86
CA ALA A 367 5.59 7.90 -14.76
C ALA A 367 4.23 8.30 -14.18
N MET A 368 3.95 7.91 -12.93
CA MET A 368 2.69 8.26 -12.27
C MET A 368 2.56 9.77 -12.04
N SER A 369 3.65 10.46 -11.64
CA SER A 369 3.64 11.92 -11.50
C SER A 369 3.41 12.64 -12.82
N THR A 370 3.95 12.14 -13.94
CA THR A 370 3.67 12.75 -15.25
C THR A 370 2.22 12.59 -15.63
N LEU A 371 1.59 11.43 -15.40
CA LEU A 371 0.16 11.23 -15.68
C LEU A 371 -0.72 12.19 -14.87
N ALA A 372 -0.34 12.49 -13.63
CA ALA A 372 -1.03 13.48 -12.78
C ALA A 372 -0.98 14.92 -13.33
N VAL A 373 -0.04 15.25 -14.23
CA VAL A 373 -0.03 16.58 -14.90
C VAL A 373 -1.09 16.68 -15.99
N TRP A 374 -1.52 15.54 -16.54
CA TRP A 374 -2.50 15.49 -17.63
C TRP A 374 -3.92 15.13 -17.16
N ALA A 375 -4.03 14.52 -15.97
CA ALA A 375 -5.27 14.25 -15.24
C ALA A 375 -5.81 15.55 -14.63
#